data_AF-A0A9N8J5T9-F1
#
_entry.id   AF-A0A9N8J5T9-F1
#
_cell.length_a   1.000
_cell.length_b   1.000
_cell.length_c   1.000
_cell.angle_alpha   90.00
_cell.angle_beta   90.00
_cell.angle_gamma   90.00
#
_symmetry.space_group_name_H-M   'P 1'
#
loop_
_entity.id
_entity.type
_entity.pdbx_description
1 polymer ?
#
loop_
_entity_poly.entity_id
_entity_poly.type
_entity_poly.pdbx_seq_one_letter_code
_entity_poly.pdbx_strand_id
1 'polypeptide(L)'
;MKAVKKILGILLIIIGALLSLSLIVGILKALMQSIGVLGKSTYEGIGFLFGTFIMMVIFGIIIYFIFKYGFKLLKTKALPQDTIDDIGLTK
;
A
#
# COMPACT_ATOMS: atom_id res chain seq x y z
N MET A 1 -4.77 23.98 -6.07
CA MET A 1 -4.46 22.91 -5.08
C MET A 1 -5.19 21.57 -5.30
N LYS A 2 -6.42 21.52 -5.84
CA LYS A 2 -7.15 20.24 -6.06
C LYS A 2 -6.45 19.29 -7.06
N ALA A 3 -5.89 19.82 -8.15
CA ALA A 3 -5.12 19.05 -9.14
C ALA A 3 -3.84 18.43 -8.55
N VAL A 4 -3.08 19.20 -7.76
CA VAL A 4 -1.85 18.73 -7.09
C VAL A 4 -2.13 17.56 -6.14
N LYS A 5 -3.23 17.62 -5.37
CA LYS A 5 -3.64 16.51 -4.49
C LYS A 5 -3.97 15.24 -5.27
N LYS A 6 -4.61 15.37 -6.44
CA LYS A 6 -4.90 14.22 -7.32
C LYS A 6 -3.61 13.61 -7.89
N ILE A 7 -2.68 14.44 -8.39
CA ILE A 7 -1.40 13.97 -8.93
C ILE A 7 -0.59 13.24 -7.84
N LEU A 8 -0.49 13.81 -6.64
CA LEU A 8 0.18 13.17 -5.50
C LEU A 8 -0.50 11.85 -5.08
N GLY A 9 -1.84 11.81 -5.11
CA GLY A 9 -2.59 10.59 -4.81
C GLY A 9 -2.30 9.47 -5.82
N ILE A 10 -2.29 9.78 -7.12
CA ILE A 10 -1.94 8.83 -8.19
C ILE A 10 -0.49 8.37 -8.04
N LEU A 11 0.44 9.29 -7.81
CA LEU A 11 1.85 8.97 -7.59
C LEU A 11 2.04 8.00 -6.41
N LEU A 12 1.37 8.25 -5.29
CA LEU A 12 1.41 7.36 -4.12
C LEU A 12 0.91 5.94 -4.45
N ILE A 13 -0.15 5.83 -5.25
CA ILE A 13 -0.71 4.54 -5.67
C ILE A 13 0.27 3.80 -6.59
N ILE A 14 0.91 4.49 -7.53
CA ILE A 14 1.93 3.90 -8.42
C ILE A 14 3.11 3.38 -7.59
N ILE A 15 3.59 4.17 -6.62
CA ILE A 15 4.66 3.76 -5.70
C ILE A 15 4.22 2.54 -4.87
N GLY A 16 3.01 2.56 -4.34
CA GLY A 16 2.43 1.42 -3.60
C GLY A 16 2.35 0.15 -4.45
N ALA A 17 1.98 0.28 -5.73
CA ALA A 17 1.92 -0.83 -6.67
C ALA A 17 3.32 -1.41 -6.95
N LEU A 18 4.32 -0.55 -7.22
CA LEU A 18 5.70 -0.99 -7.41
C LEU A 18 6.27 -1.70 -6.17
N LEU A 19 6.01 -1.17 -4.97
CA LEU A 19 6.40 -1.78 -3.71
C LEU A 19 5.73 -3.14 -3.49
N SER A 20 4.45 -3.28 -3.82
CA SER A 20 3.74 -4.56 -3.74
C SER A 20 4.31 -5.61 -4.69
N LEU A 21 4.70 -5.21 -5.90
CA LEU A 21 5.32 -6.10 -6.87
C LEU A 21 6.71 -6.54 -6.40
N SER A 22 7.50 -5.61 -5.85
CA SER A 22 8.79 -5.91 -5.24
C SER A 22 8.66 -6.87 -4.05
N LEU A 23 7.65 -6.68 -3.20
CA LEU A 23 7.34 -7.58 -2.09
C LEU A 23 7.06 -9.00 -2.59
N ILE A 24 6.22 -9.17 -3.60
CA ILE A 24 5.89 -10.49 -4.17
C ILE A 24 7.16 -11.18 -4.70
N VAL A 25 8.00 -10.45 -5.45
CA VAL A 25 9.27 -10.99 -5.95
C VAL A 25 10.21 -11.36 -4.79
N GLY A 26 10.25 -10.55 -3.74
CA GLY A 26 11.01 -10.81 -2.52
C GLY A 26 10.55 -12.09 -1.82
N ILE A 27 9.24 -12.29 -1.71
CA ILE A 27 8.63 -13.49 -1.11
C ILE A 27 9.03 -14.73 -1.92
N LEU A 28 8.90 -14.68 -3.25
CA LEU A 28 9.30 -15.80 -4.11
C LEU A 28 10.77 -16.17 -3.94
N LYS A 29 11.66 -15.17 -3.91
CA LYS A 29 13.10 -15.39 -3.68
C LYS A 29 13.36 -16.00 -2.30
N ALA A 30 12.70 -15.50 -1.26
CA ALA A 30 12.86 -16.00 0.09
C ALA A 30 12.35 -17.44 0.25
N LEU A 31 11.26 -17.81 -0.44
CA LEU A 31 10.79 -19.20 -0.48
C LEU A 31 11.81 -20.12 -1.15
N MET A 32 12.37 -19.71 -2.29
CA MET A 32 13.41 -20.50 -2.97
C MET A 32 14.67 -20.67 -2.10
N GLN A 33 15.10 -19.63 -1.39
CA GLN A 33 16.23 -19.73 -0.46
C GLN A 33 15.92 -20.60 0.76
N SER A 34 14.69 -20.52 1.29
CA SER A 34 14.29 -21.31 2.47
C SER A 34 14.43 -22.81 2.21
N ILE A 35 14.07 -23.28 1.01
CA ILE A 35 14.25 -24.69 0.60
C ILE A 35 15.73 -25.09 0.64
N GLY A 36 16.62 -24.22 0.17
CA GLY A 36 18.06 -24.47 0.18
C GLY A 36 18.71 -24.45 1.57
N VAL A 37 18.21 -23.62 2.49
CA VAL A 37 18.75 -23.47 3.85
C VAL A 37 18.25 -24.58 4.78
N LEU A 38 16.97 -24.97 4.67
CA LEU A 38 16.38 -26.07 5.44
C LEU A 38 17.12 -27.41 5.22
N GLY A 39 17.67 -27.62 4.02
CA GLY A 39 18.48 -28.80 3.71
C GLY A 39 19.86 -28.83 4.35
N LYS A 40 20.38 -27.71 4.88
CA LYS A 40 21.72 -27.60 5.46
C LYS A 40 21.71 -27.51 6.99
N SER A 41 20.78 -26.75 7.56
CA SER A 41 20.67 -26.58 9.01
C SER A 41 19.24 -26.14 9.37
N THR A 42 18.56 -26.95 10.20
CA THR A 42 17.18 -26.70 10.60
C THR A 42 17.04 -25.41 11.42
N TYR A 43 18.01 -25.12 12.31
CA TYR A 43 17.97 -23.93 13.16
C TYR A 43 18.14 -22.63 12.36
N GLU A 44 19.05 -22.62 11.39
CA GLU A 44 19.24 -21.48 10.49
C GLU A 44 18.03 -21.28 9.58
N GLY A 45 17.43 -22.37 9.09
CA GLY A 45 16.21 -22.32 8.27
C GLY A 45 15.02 -21.74 9.03
N ILE A 46 14.82 -22.12 10.29
CA ILE A 46 13.75 -21.56 11.14
C ILE A 46 13.99 -20.07 11.39
N GLY A 47 15.21 -19.66 11.74
CA GLY A 47 15.55 -18.25 11.94
C GLY A 47 15.33 -17.40 10.69
N PHE A 48 15.72 -17.92 9.53
CA PHE A 48 15.51 -17.26 8.24
C PHE A 48 14.02 -17.10 7.91
N LEU A 49 13.22 -18.16 8.07
CA LEU A 49 11.78 -18.12 7.84
C LEU A 49 11.09 -17.13 8.78
N PHE A 50 11.46 -17.13 10.05
CA PHE A 50 10.87 -16.24 11.04
C PHE A 50 11.20 -14.77 10.75
N GLY A 51 12.47 -14.46 10.43
CA GLY A 51 12.88 -13.11 10.05
C GLY A 51 12.20 -12.63 8.77
N THR A 52 12.11 -13.51 7.76
CA THR A 52 11.40 -13.22 6.50
C THR A 52 9.92 -12.93 6.75
N PHE A 53 9.26 -13.73 7.60
CA PHE A 53 7.86 -13.54 7.94
C PHE A 53 7.61 -12.20 8.63
N ILE A 54 8.44 -11.84 9.61
CA ILE A 54 8.34 -10.55 10.30
C ILE A 54 8.49 -9.40 9.30
N MET A 55 9.50 -9.43 8.43
CA MET A 55 9.70 -8.39 7.43
C MET A 55 8.54 -8.29 6.45
N MET A 56 7.97 -9.43 6.05
CA MET A 56 6.79 -9.46 5.17
C MET A 56 5.60 -8.74 5.79
N VAL A 57 5.33 -8.98 7.09
CA VAL A 57 4.25 -8.31 7.82
C VAL A 57 4.50 -6.80 7.90
N ILE A 58 5.72 -6.38 8.25
CA ILE A 58 6.09 -4.96 8.34
C ILE A 58 5.88 -4.25 7.00
N PHE A 59 6.42 -4.79 5.91
CA PHE A 59 6.25 -4.20 4.59
C PHE A 59 4.79 -4.23 4.12
N GLY A 60 4.04 -5.30 4.43
CA GLY A 60 2.60 -5.37 4.15
C GLY A 60 1.83 -4.24 4.82
N ILE A 61 2.13 -3.94 6.10
CA ILE A 61 1.53 -2.81 6.83
C ILE A 61 1.88 -1.47 6.17
N ILE A 62 3.15 -1.27 5.79
CA ILE A 62 3.61 -0.04 5.13
C ILE A 62 2.85 0.16 3.80
N ILE A 63 2.79 -0.88 2.97
CA ILE A 63 2.09 -0.84 1.68
C ILE A 63 0.60 -0.53 1.89
N TYR A 64 -0.04 -1.17 2.88
CA TYR A 64 -1.43 -0.87 3.25
C TYR A 64 -1.64 0.61 3.58
N PHE A 65 -0.75 1.21 4.37
CA PHE A 65 -0.83 2.64 4.67
C PHE A 65 -0.62 3.52 3.43
N ILE A 66 0.32 3.19 2.54
CA ILE A 66 0.54 3.92 1.29
C ILE A 66 -0.73 3.93 0.45
N PHE A 67 -1.37 2.78 0.26
CA PHE A 67 -2.64 2.72 -0.46
C PHE A 67 -3.76 3.49 0.27
N LYS A 68 -3.88 3.32 1.59
CA LYS A 68 -4.88 4.05 2.40
C LYS A 68 -4.74 5.56 2.25
N TYR A 69 -3.52 6.10 2.28
CA TYR A 69 -3.26 7.53 2.08
C TYR A 69 -3.42 7.96 0.62
N GLY A 70 -2.98 7.15 -0.35
CA GLY A 70 -3.18 7.40 -1.78
C GLY A 70 -4.65 7.55 -2.13
N PHE A 71 -5.49 6.59 -1.73
CA PHE A 71 -6.94 6.67 -1.93
C PHE A 71 -7.60 7.80 -1.14
N LYS A 72 -7.13 8.10 0.08
CA LYS A 72 -7.63 9.24 0.88
C LYS A 72 -7.37 10.58 0.18
N LEU A 73 -6.24 10.73 -0.53
CA LEU A 73 -5.93 11.92 -1.32
C LEU A 73 -6.79 12.06 -2.58
N LEU A 74 -7.24 10.93 -3.14
CA LEU A 74 -8.12 10.91 -4.33
C LEU A 74 -9.59 11.17 -4.00
N LYS A 75 -10.04 10.92 -2.76
CA LYS A 75 -11.39 11.27 -2.31
C LYS A 75 -11.58 12.79 -2.38
N THR A 76 -12.14 13.23 -3.51
CA THR A 76 -12.59 14.61 -3.67
C THR A 76 -13.87 14.73 -2.86
N LYS A 77 -13.92 15.60 -1.83
CA LYS A 77 -15.18 15.95 -1.18
C LYS A 77 -16.14 16.38 -2.30
N ALA A 78 -17.31 15.74 -2.39
CA ALA A 78 -18.36 16.21 -3.27
C ALA A 78 -18.55 17.70 -2.97
N LEU A 79 -18.46 18.54 -4.00
CA LEU A 79 -18.94 19.90 -3.86
C LEU A 79 -20.43 19.78 -3.53
N PRO A 80 -20.95 20.48 -2.51
CA PRO A 80 -22.39 20.63 -2.39
C PRO A 80 -22.85 21.14 -3.75
N GLN A 81 -23.73 20.37 -4.41
CA GLN A 81 -24.47 20.89 -5.54
C GLN A 81 -25.33 21.99 -4.93
N ASP A 82 -24.92 23.25 -5.12
CA ASP A 82 -25.85 24.36 -4.96
C ASP A 82 -26.91 24.15 -6.03
N THR A 83 -27.99 23.45 -5.66
CA THR A 83 -29.19 23.36 -6.47
C THR A 83 -29.75 24.77 -6.59
N ILE A 84 -30.11 25.17 -7.82
CA ILE A 84 -30.70 26.48 -8.11
C ILE A 84 -31.96 26.74 -7.26
N ASP A 85 -32.58 25.67 -6.75
CA ASP A 85 -33.72 25.68 -5.85
C ASP A 85 -33.47 26.35 -4.48
N ASP A 86 -32.21 26.54 -4.05
CA ASP A 86 -31.88 27.25 -2.80
C ASP A 86 -31.76 28.78 -2.99
N ILE A 87 -31.78 29.28 -4.23
CA ILE A 87 -31.75 30.72 -4.55
C ILE A 87 -33.19 31.28 -4.43
N GLY A 88 -33.65 31.53 -3.21
CA GLY A 88 -34.94 32.21 -2.98
C GLY A 88 -35.62 31.96 -1.64
N LEU A 89 -35.11 31.06 -0.81
CA LEU A 89 -35.71 30.69 0.48
C LEU A 89 -35.25 31.54 1.67
N THR A 90 -34.41 32.55 1.46
CA THR A 90 -34.10 33.56 2.48
C THR A 90 -35.09 34.72 2.39
N LYS A 91 -36.21 34.59 3.10
CA LYS A 91 -37.01 35.73 3.60
C LYS A 91 -36.98 35.74 5.11
#